data_AF-A0A944MMR9-F1
#
_entry.id   AF-A0A944MMR9-F1
#
_cell.length_a   1.000
_cell.length_b   1.000
_cell.length_c   1.000
_cell.angle_alpha   90.00
_cell.angle_beta   90.00
_cell.angle_gamma   90.00
#
_symmetry.space_group_name_H-M   'P 1'
#
loop_
_entity.id
_entity.type
_entity.pdbx_description
1 polymer ?
#
loop_
_entity_poly.entity_id
_entity_poly.type
_entity_poly.pdbx_seq_one_letter_code
_entity_poly.pdbx_strand_id
1 'polypeptide(L)'
;MFKRNIQGINYSVIVCMIFLFQPVVLADDLPRSGLLYNTKETHSLAYECEQNEDYSLTCDFTQVMVRKKAKPGDITEAITKAKKEFSKGVKFKEKECAMFKTLVDVIEGKMKPPKEGSLNKLSDKEKEDFRELGEKMLKFCDSNSEKDYIEIAKYDHDKKTKTCLVATNRFSQTFDIVSDAMSINEVWVVKSKPEGPCGVIHLSRFEQDKLNDSNFTFWNYVTKKAVTNPKGKTLLGLECKELDDDEYTYDWRSQTHTLGCEYIEFSYL
;
A
#
# COMPACT_ATOMS: atom_id res chain seq x y z
N MET A 1 -42.44 -63.91 24.80
CA MET A 1 -41.38 -63.60 25.78
C MET A 1 -40.58 -62.42 25.22
N PHE A 2 -40.36 -61.40 26.05
CA PHE A 2 -39.73 -60.10 25.78
C PHE A 2 -38.38 -60.14 25.04
N LYS A 3 -38.13 -59.19 24.11
CA LYS A 3 -37.28 -57.99 24.35
C LYS A 3 -37.11 -57.12 23.08
N ARG A 4 -37.16 -55.80 23.30
CA ARG A 4 -36.84 -54.68 22.41
C ARG A 4 -35.32 -54.52 22.21
N ASN A 5 -34.90 -53.91 21.09
CA ASN A 5 -33.84 -52.87 20.95
C ASN A 5 -33.74 -52.50 19.45
N ILE A 6 -34.19 -51.34 18.97
CA ILE A 6 -33.67 -49.95 19.06
C ILE A 6 -32.33 -49.72 18.33
N GLN A 7 -32.47 -49.01 17.20
CA GLN A 7 -31.62 -47.97 16.57
C GLN A 7 -30.14 -48.20 16.23
N GLY A 8 -29.82 -47.78 15.00
CA GLY A 8 -28.48 -47.42 14.54
C GLY A 8 -28.54 -46.83 13.13
N ILE A 9 -29.05 -45.61 12.98
CA ILE A 9 -28.98 -44.84 11.73
C ILE A 9 -27.54 -44.33 11.60
N ASN A 10 -26.81 -44.87 10.62
CA ASN A 10 -25.48 -44.37 10.25
C ASN A 10 -25.61 -43.05 9.50
N TYR A 11 -25.39 -41.94 10.21
CA TYR A 11 -25.12 -40.65 9.58
C TYR A 11 -23.66 -40.59 9.15
N SER A 12 -23.39 -40.77 7.86
CA SER A 12 -22.11 -40.38 7.25
C SER A 12 -21.99 -38.86 7.30
N VAL A 13 -21.24 -38.36 8.28
CA VAL A 13 -20.79 -36.97 8.33
C VAL A 13 -19.70 -36.80 7.27
N ILE A 14 -20.05 -36.17 6.15
CA ILE A 14 -19.09 -35.68 5.16
C ILE A 14 -18.46 -34.43 5.76
N VAL A 15 -17.27 -34.58 6.34
CA VAL A 15 -16.41 -33.46 6.75
C VAL A 15 -15.82 -32.87 5.47
N CYS A 16 -16.40 -31.76 5.02
CA CYS A 16 -15.86 -30.96 3.93
C CYS A 16 -14.60 -30.23 4.47
N MET A 17 -13.41 -30.78 4.21
CA MET A 17 -12.15 -30.08 4.44
C MET A 17 -12.12 -28.85 3.53
N ILE A 18 -12.40 -27.69 4.12
CA ILE A 18 -12.08 -26.40 3.51
C ILE A 18 -10.56 -26.29 3.51
N PHE A 19 -9.93 -26.66 2.38
CA PHE A 19 -8.56 -26.28 2.09
C PHE A 19 -8.53 -24.76 1.95
N LEU A 20 -8.18 -24.09 3.05
CA LEU A 20 -7.69 -22.72 3.00
C LEU A 20 -6.42 -22.76 2.15
N PHE A 21 -6.50 -22.26 0.90
CA PHE A 21 -5.34 -21.96 0.08
C PHE A 21 -4.54 -20.85 0.78
N GLN A 22 -3.68 -21.26 1.71
CA GLN A 22 -2.58 -20.42 2.19
C GLN A 22 -1.55 -20.34 1.06
N PRO A 23 -0.92 -19.17 0.83
CA PRO A 23 0.19 -19.08 -0.13
C PRO A 23 1.28 -20.05 0.29
N VAL A 24 1.66 -20.94 -0.63
CA VAL A 24 2.74 -21.91 -0.42
C VAL A 24 4.05 -21.13 -0.44
N VAL A 25 4.67 -20.97 0.72
CA VAL A 25 6.08 -20.55 0.80
C VAL A 25 6.91 -21.79 0.49
N LEU A 26 7.49 -21.84 -0.71
CA LEU A 26 8.38 -22.94 -1.11
C LEU A 26 9.73 -22.74 -0.41
N ALA A 27 10.02 -23.61 0.54
CA ALA A 27 11.32 -23.71 1.18
C ALA A 27 12.30 -24.42 0.23
N ASP A 28 13.40 -23.76 -0.11
CA ASP A 28 14.44 -24.25 -1.03
C ASP A 28 15.81 -23.73 -0.55
N ASP A 29 16.88 -24.43 -0.93
CA ASP A 29 18.27 -24.08 -0.57
C ASP A 29 18.72 -22.74 -1.18
N LEU A 30 17.97 -22.23 -2.15
CA LEU A 30 18.15 -20.92 -2.77
C LEU A 30 16.88 -20.07 -2.56
N PRO A 31 16.99 -18.74 -2.47
CA PRO A 31 15.82 -17.87 -2.42
C PRO A 31 15.19 -17.80 -3.83
N ARG A 32 14.47 -18.85 -4.26
CA ARG A 32 13.86 -18.90 -5.60
C ARG A 32 12.62 -18.04 -5.73
N SER A 33 11.78 -18.02 -4.71
CA SER A 33 10.56 -17.21 -4.72
C SER A 33 10.02 -17.07 -3.31
N GLY A 34 9.37 -15.94 -3.02
CA GLY A 34 8.73 -15.76 -1.73
C GLY A 34 7.94 -14.47 -1.62
N LEU A 35 7.19 -14.36 -0.52
CA LEU A 35 6.49 -13.16 -0.11
C LEU A 35 7.03 -12.74 1.26
N LEU A 36 7.54 -11.51 1.33
CA LEU A 36 8.17 -10.96 2.52
C LEU A 36 7.46 -9.69 2.97
N TYR A 37 7.58 -9.36 4.25
CA TYR A 37 6.85 -8.30 4.93
C TYR A 37 7.82 -7.36 5.62
N ASN A 38 7.74 -6.07 5.31
CA ASN A 38 8.60 -5.07 5.93
C ASN A 38 8.29 -4.98 7.44
N THR A 39 9.33 -4.98 8.28
CA THR A 39 9.19 -4.99 9.74
C THR A 39 8.88 -3.62 10.36
N LYS A 40 8.98 -2.54 9.59
CA LYS A 40 8.78 -1.16 10.03
C LYS A 40 7.59 -0.49 9.34
N GLU A 41 7.38 -0.79 8.06
CA GLU A 41 6.43 -0.12 7.19
C GLU A 41 5.37 -1.09 6.65
N THR A 42 4.23 -0.58 6.18
CA THR A 42 3.16 -1.43 5.64
C THR A 42 3.41 -1.78 4.17
N HIS A 43 4.53 -2.45 3.94
CA HIS A 43 5.03 -2.86 2.63
C HIS A 43 5.17 -4.38 2.57
N SER A 44 4.81 -4.97 1.43
CA SER A 44 5.14 -6.36 1.11
C SER A 44 6.04 -6.42 -0.11
N LEU A 45 6.86 -7.45 -0.19
CA LEU A 45 7.79 -7.68 -1.27
C LEU A 45 7.65 -9.12 -1.75
N ALA A 46 7.10 -9.30 -2.94
CA ALA A 46 7.16 -10.58 -3.63
C ALA A 46 8.44 -10.61 -4.47
N TYR A 47 9.10 -11.76 -4.54
CA TYR A 47 10.28 -11.95 -5.36
C TYR A 47 10.26 -13.29 -6.07
N GLU A 48 10.89 -13.33 -7.24
CA GLU A 48 11.17 -14.52 -8.04
C GLU A 48 12.61 -14.43 -8.53
N CYS A 49 13.38 -15.50 -8.40
CA CYS A 49 14.80 -15.52 -8.68
C CYS A 49 15.19 -16.70 -9.56
N GLU A 50 16.08 -16.44 -10.50
CA GLU A 50 16.67 -17.41 -11.41
C GLU A 50 18.20 -17.44 -11.21
N GLN A 51 18.77 -18.64 -11.15
CA GLN A 51 20.21 -18.81 -11.07
C GLN A 51 20.82 -18.73 -12.46
N ASN A 52 21.85 -17.90 -12.60
CA ASN A 52 22.60 -17.69 -13.82
C ASN A 52 23.71 -18.73 -13.98
N GLU A 53 24.29 -18.80 -15.19
CA GLU A 53 25.42 -19.70 -15.49
C GLU A 53 26.68 -19.42 -14.65
N ASP A 54 26.87 -18.18 -14.20
CA ASP A 54 27.99 -17.76 -13.33
C ASP A 54 27.73 -18.00 -11.84
N TYR A 55 26.70 -18.79 -11.50
CA TYR A 55 26.20 -19.04 -10.14
C TYR A 55 25.65 -17.81 -9.42
N SER A 56 25.57 -16.65 -10.07
CA SER A 56 24.84 -15.50 -9.51
C SER A 56 23.34 -15.75 -9.58
N LEU A 57 22.59 -14.98 -8.78
CA LEU A 57 21.15 -15.09 -8.69
C LEU A 57 20.51 -13.78 -9.14
N THR A 58 19.74 -13.78 -10.23
CA THR A 58 18.97 -12.61 -10.66
C THR A 58 17.55 -12.74 -10.13
N CYS A 59 17.10 -11.71 -9.41
CA CYS A 59 15.81 -11.66 -8.76
C CYS A 59 14.99 -10.48 -9.25
N ASP A 60 13.75 -10.75 -9.64
CA ASP A 60 12.72 -9.78 -9.93
C ASP A 60 11.83 -9.59 -8.71
N PHE A 61 11.62 -8.34 -8.34
CA PHE A 61 10.87 -7.94 -7.17
C PHE A 61 9.62 -7.16 -7.57
N THR A 62 8.51 -7.48 -6.90
CA THR A 62 7.29 -6.66 -6.89
C THR A 62 7.01 -6.19 -5.48
N GLN A 63 7.27 -4.91 -5.23
CA GLN A 63 6.97 -4.26 -3.96
C GLN A 63 5.57 -3.66 -4.02
N VAL A 64 4.75 -3.97 -3.02
CA VAL A 64 3.44 -3.33 -2.81
C VAL A 64 3.52 -2.51 -1.53
N MET A 65 3.15 -1.24 -1.62
CA MET A 65 3.19 -0.30 -0.50
C MET A 65 1.79 0.22 -0.22
N VAL A 66 1.37 0.16 1.05
CA VAL A 66 0.10 0.73 1.50
C VAL A 66 0.38 1.84 2.49
N ARG A 67 -0.08 3.06 2.18
CA ARG A 67 0.11 4.23 3.04
C ARG A 67 -1.13 5.09 3.09
N LYS A 68 -1.31 5.85 4.17
CA LYS A 68 -2.37 6.87 4.22
C LYS A 68 -2.12 7.97 3.18
N LYS A 69 -3.20 8.44 2.54
CA LYS A 69 -3.15 9.53 1.56
C LYS A 69 -2.80 10.88 2.21
N ALA A 70 -3.18 11.07 3.48
CA ALA A 70 -2.77 12.20 4.31
C ALA A 70 -2.55 11.76 5.77
N LYS A 71 -1.68 12.46 6.51
CA LYS A 71 -1.50 12.21 7.94
C LYS A 71 -2.55 13.00 8.74
N PRO A 72 -3.09 12.45 9.85
CA PRO A 72 -4.04 13.18 10.69
C PRO A 72 -3.50 14.51 11.26
N GLY A 73 -2.18 14.60 11.46
CA GLY A 73 -1.53 15.81 11.97
C GLY A 73 -1.46 16.97 10.98
N ASP A 74 -1.69 16.73 9.68
CA ASP A 74 -1.49 17.74 8.62
C ASP A 74 -2.73 18.64 8.43
N ILE A 75 -3.74 18.52 9.27
CA ILE A 75 -4.98 19.32 9.18
C ILE A 75 -4.72 20.83 9.28
N THR A 76 -3.74 21.25 10.08
CA THR A 76 -3.37 22.68 10.21
C THR A 76 -2.82 23.23 8.90
N GLU A 77 -2.04 22.42 8.17
CA GLU A 77 -1.54 22.79 6.85
C GLU A 77 -2.69 22.89 5.84
N ALA A 78 -3.62 21.92 5.85
CA ALA A 78 -4.80 21.95 4.99
C ALA A 78 -5.66 23.21 5.22
N ILE A 79 -5.91 23.57 6.49
CA ILE A 79 -6.63 24.81 6.85
C ILE A 79 -5.85 26.05 6.39
N THR A 80 -4.54 26.09 6.64
CA THR A 80 -3.69 27.23 6.26
C THR A 80 -3.68 27.44 4.75
N LYS A 81 -3.58 26.35 3.98
CA LYS A 81 -3.68 26.36 2.52
C LYS A 81 -5.05 26.86 2.06
N ALA A 82 -6.14 26.37 2.65
CA ALA A 82 -7.49 26.81 2.32
C ALA A 82 -7.68 28.32 2.57
N LYS A 83 -7.18 28.85 3.68
CA LYS A 83 -7.20 30.29 3.96
C LYS A 83 -6.44 31.11 2.92
N LYS A 84 -5.25 30.63 2.53
CA LYS A 84 -4.41 31.28 1.50
C LYS A 84 -5.05 31.22 0.11
N GLU A 85 -5.77 30.16 -0.21
CA GLU A 85 -6.53 30.07 -1.47
C GLU A 85 -7.73 30.99 -1.45
N PHE A 86 -8.51 30.98 -0.36
CA PHE A 86 -9.66 31.87 -0.20
C PHE A 86 -9.26 33.35 -0.32
N SER A 87 -8.14 33.76 0.29
CA SER A 87 -7.65 35.14 0.19
C SER A 87 -7.22 35.56 -1.22
N LYS A 88 -6.98 34.59 -2.13
CA LYS A 88 -6.76 34.86 -3.57
C LYS A 88 -8.06 35.03 -4.35
N GLY A 89 -9.22 35.00 -3.69
CA GLY A 89 -10.52 35.25 -4.30
C GLY A 89 -11.19 34.02 -4.90
N VAL A 90 -10.98 32.82 -4.33
CA VAL A 90 -11.71 31.61 -4.74
C VAL A 90 -13.22 31.84 -4.61
N LYS A 91 -13.94 31.56 -5.70
CA LYS A 91 -15.40 31.53 -5.78
C LYS A 91 -15.84 30.46 -6.77
N PHE A 92 -16.94 29.80 -6.49
CA PHE A 92 -17.60 28.95 -7.48
C PHE A 92 -18.44 29.80 -8.43
N LYS A 93 -18.43 29.44 -9.71
CA LYS A 93 -19.30 30.01 -10.72
C LYS A 93 -20.72 29.51 -10.51
N GLU A 94 -21.70 30.28 -10.94
CA GLU A 94 -23.12 29.91 -10.87
C GLU A 94 -23.40 28.51 -11.46
N LYS A 95 -22.76 28.19 -12.59
CA LYS A 95 -22.86 26.87 -13.23
C LYS A 95 -22.32 25.73 -12.35
N GLU A 96 -21.27 25.97 -11.57
CA GLU A 96 -20.72 24.97 -10.65
C GLU A 96 -21.68 24.76 -9.47
N CYS A 97 -22.22 25.84 -8.91
CA CYS A 97 -23.23 25.79 -7.86
C CYS A 97 -24.50 25.04 -8.30
N ALA A 98 -24.99 25.30 -9.52
CA ALA A 98 -26.12 24.58 -10.09
C ALA A 98 -25.82 23.08 -10.29
N MET A 99 -24.58 22.73 -10.60
CA MET A 99 -24.14 21.35 -10.75
C MET A 99 -24.14 20.61 -9.40
N PHE A 100 -23.60 21.23 -8.35
CA PHE A 100 -23.63 20.65 -7.00
C PHE A 100 -25.06 20.45 -6.51
N LYS A 101 -25.95 21.41 -6.79
CA LYS A 101 -27.37 21.32 -6.45
C LYS A 101 -28.03 20.14 -7.15
N THR A 102 -27.84 20.06 -8.47
CA THR A 102 -28.37 18.96 -9.28
C THR A 102 -27.87 17.61 -8.77
N LEU A 103 -26.58 17.51 -8.43
CA LEU A 103 -26.00 16.28 -7.89
C LEU A 103 -26.67 15.86 -6.58
N VAL A 104 -26.80 16.78 -5.62
CA VAL A 104 -27.45 16.52 -4.33
C VAL A 104 -28.92 16.13 -4.53
N ASP A 105 -29.68 16.90 -5.31
CA ASP A 105 -31.11 16.64 -5.59
C ASP A 105 -31.32 15.28 -6.27
N VAL A 106 -30.41 14.88 -7.16
CA VAL A 106 -30.43 13.57 -7.82
C VAL A 106 -30.12 12.44 -6.83
N ILE A 107 -29.13 12.59 -5.95
CA ILE A 107 -28.79 11.58 -4.93
C ILE A 107 -29.91 11.43 -3.90
N GLU A 108 -30.56 12.52 -3.51
CA GLU A 108 -31.69 12.52 -2.57
C GLU A 108 -33.02 12.08 -3.20
N GLY A 109 -33.04 11.78 -4.51
CA GLY A 109 -34.24 11.35 -5.22
C GLY A 109 -35.26 12.47 -5.47
N LYS A 110 -34.90 13.74 -5.25
CA LYS A 110 -35.72 14.92 -5.57
C LYS A 110 -35.75 15.19 -7.07
N MET A 111 -34.74 14.74 -7.81
CA MET A 111 -34.61 14.90 -9.26
C MET A 111 -34.23 13.59 -9.94
N LYS A 112 -34.72 13.37 -11.17
CA LYS A 112 -34.28 12.23 -11.98
C LYS A 112 -32.86 12.47 -12.50
N PRO A 113 -31.98 11.44 -12.52
CA PRO A 113 -30.64 11.59 -13.05
C PRO A 113 -30.70 11.96 -14.55
N PRO A 114 -29.83 12.85 -15.04
CA PRO A 114 -29.79 13.24 -16.46
C PRO A 114 -29.55 12.06 -17.41
N LYS A 115 -28.90 11.00 -16.90
CA LYS A 115 -28.67 9.75 -17.60
C LYS A 115 -29.12 8.60 -16.72
N GLU A 116 -30.05 7.80 -17.22
CA GLU A 116 -30.58 6.66 -16.49
C GLU A 116 -29.46 5.68 -16.10
N GLY A 117 -29.48 5.21 -14.85
CA GLY A 117 -28.48 4.32 -14.30
C GLY A 117 -27.13 4.95 -13.94
N SER A 118 -26.94 6.27 -14.04
CA SER A 118 -25.68 6.93 -13.65
C SER A 118 -25.33 6.72 -12.17
N LEU A 119 -26.32 6.74 -11.28
CA LEU A 119 -26.15 6.51 -9.85
C LEU A 119 -26.00 5.02 -9.48
N ASN A 120 -26.43 4.10 -10.34
CA ASN A 120 -26.39 2.66 -10.03
C ASN A 120 -24.96 2.10 -10.03
N LYS A 121 -24.01 2.85 -10.57
CA LYS A 121 -22.57 2.50 -10.56
C LYS A 121 -21.88 2.89 -9.26
N LEU A 122 -22.53 3.69 -8.43
CA LEU A 122 -22.00 4.17 -7.16
C LEU A 122 -22.53 3.29 -6.03
N SER A 123 -21.65 2.89 -5.14
CA SER A 123 -22.02 2.34 -3.84
C SER A 123 -22.78 3.37 -3.01
N ASP A 124 -23.51 2.90 -2.00
CA ASP A 124 -24.25 3.81 -1.12
C ASP A 124 -23.31 4.71 -0.32
N LYS A 125 -22.10 4.23 0.00
CA LYS A 125 -21.07 5.04 0.63
C LYS A 125 -20.58 6.16 -0.28
N GLU A 126 -20.36 5.88 -1.56
CA GLU A 126 -19.97 6.92 -2.53
C GLU A 126 -21.08 7.95 -2.72
N LYS A 127 -22.34 7.52 -2.77
CA LYS A 127 -23.48 8.46 -2.83
C LYS A 127 -23.54 9.34 -1.59
N GLU A 128 -23.37 8.77 -0.41
CA GLU A 128 -23.31 9.52 0.85
C GLU A 128 -22.18 10.56 0.82
N ASP A 129 -20.97 10.16 0.42
CA ASP A 129 -19.82 11.06 0.35
C ASP A 129 -20.02 12.20 -0.65
N PHE A 130 -20.63 11.92 -1.81
CA PHE A 130 -20.96 12.94 -2.80
C PHE A 130 -22.05 13.88 -2.29
N ARG A 131 -23.05 13.36 -1.57
CA ARG A 131 -24.08 14.18 -0.93
C ARG A 131 -23.46 15.13 0.08
N GLU A 132 -22.68 14.61 1.03
CA GLU A 132 -22.08 15.42 2.09
C GLU A 132 -21.11 16.48 1.52
N LEU A 133 -20.27 16.12 0.54
CA LEU A 133 -19.41 17.09 -0.12
C LEU A 133 -20.22 18.16 -0.87
N GLY A 134 -21.25 17.75 -1.61
CA GLY A 134 -22.14 18.63 -2.36
C GLY A 134 -22.86 19.63 -1.45
N GLU A 135 -23.37 19.19 -0.30
CA GLU A 135 -24.00 20.05 0.71
C GLU A 135 -23.03 21.13 1.22
N LYS A 136 -21.77 20.77 1.52
CA LYS A 136 -20.75 21.74 1.96
C LYS A 136 -20.40 22.74 0.85
N MET A 137 -20.31 22.28 -0.40
CA MET A 137 -20.07 23.14 -1.57
C MET A 137 -21.23 24.10 -1.82
N LEU A 138 -22.48 23.64 -1.68
CA LEU A 138 -23.67 24.48 -1.80
C LEU A 138 -23.71 25.57 -0.73
N LYS A 139 -23.39 25.20 0.51
CA LYS A 139 -23.30 26.18 1.59
C LYS A 139 -22.26 27.27 1.30
N PHE A 140 -21.13 26.91 0.69
CA PHE A 140 -20.14 27.88 0.24
C PHE A 140 -20.64 28.71 -0.96
N CYS A 141 -21.41 28.13 -1.89
CA CYS A 141 -22.08 28.90 -2.95
C CYS A 141 -23.01 29.98 -2.39
N ASP A 142 -23.72 29.69 -1.30
CA ASP A 142 -24.68 30.61 -0.69
C ASP A 142 -23.99 31.73 0.10
N SER A 143 -22.96 31.41 0.88
CA SER A 143 -22.31 32.37 1.79
C SER A 143 -21.07 33.04 1.22
N ASN A 144 -20.37 32.35 0.31
CA ASN A 144 -19.03 32.67 -0.17
C ASN A 144 -18.06 33.05 0.99
N SER A 145 -18.18 32.36 2.13
CA SER A 145 -17.42 32.68 3.35
C SER A 145 -16.17 31.83 3.50
N GLU A 146 -15.12 32.40 4.11
CA GLU A 146 -13.88 31.66 4.45
C GLU A 146 -14.18 30.43 5.30
N LYS A 147 -15.10 30.57 6.25
CA LYS A 147 -15.50 29.49 7.15
C LYS A 147 -16.02 28.28 6.38
N ASP A 148 -16.93 28.48 5.42
CA ASP A 148 -17.50 27.36 4.67
C ASP A 148 -16.49 26.75 3.69
N TYR A 149 -15.57 27.56 3.13
CA TYR A 149 -14.46 27.02 2.34
C TYR A 149 -13.51 26.15 3.18
N ILE A 150 -13.22 26.56 4.42
CA ILE A 150 -12.42 25.76 5.36
C ILE A 150 -13.12 24.43 5.69
N GLU A 151 -14.45 24.40 5.83
CA GLU A 151 -15.18 23.15 6.09
C GLU A 151 -15.09 22.17 4.91
N ILE A 152 -15.04 22.64 3.67
CA ILE A 152 -14.75 21.79 2.50
C ILE A 152 -13.35 21.20 2.61
N ALA A 153 -12.34 22.01 2.94
CA ALA A 153 -10.96 21.56 3.07
C ALA A 153 -10.77 20.54 4.22
N LYS A 154 -11.45 20.75 5.35
CA LYS A 154 -11.46 19.80 6.47
C LYS A 154 -12.06 18.46 6.06
N TYR A 155 -13.17 18.48 5.34
CA TYR A 155 -13.82 17.26 4.87
C TYR A 155 -12.95 16.49 3.87
N ASP A 156 -12.36 17.19 2.89
CA ASP A 156 -11.41 16.58 1.96
C ASP A 156 -10.20 15.97 2.69
N HIS A 157 -9.67 16.68 3.69
CA HIS A 157 -8.58 16.15 4.51
C HIS A 157 -9.00 14.91 5.30
N ASP A 158 -10.15 14.92 5.99
CA ASP A 158 -10.67 13.77 6.74
C ASP A 158 -10.87 12.55 5.83
N LYS A 159 -11.43 12.76 4.62
CA LYS A 159 -11.53 11.67 3.64
C LYS A 159 -10.15 11.13 3.25
N LYS A 160 -9.16 12.00 3.05
CA LYS A 160 -7.78 11.57 2.73
C LYS A 160 -7.10 10.83 3.88
N THR A 161 -7.34 11.19 5.14
CA THR A 161 -6.79 10.44 6.30
C THR A 161 -7.46 9.08 6.47
N LYS A 162 -8.66 8.89 5.94
CA LYS A 162 -9.37 7.59 5.85
C LYS A 162 -9.05 6.80 4.58
N THR A 163 -8.31 7.38 3.64
CA THR A 163 -7.95 6.74 2.36
C THR A 163 -6.54 6.15 2.42
N CYS A 164 -6.41 4.88 2.02
CA CYS A 164 -5.13 4.23 1.78
C CYS A 164 -4.78 4.31 0.28
N LEU A 165 -3.57 4.77 -0.01
CA LEU A 165 -2.94 4.64 -1.33
C LEU A 165 -2.21 3.30 -1.38
N VAL A 166 -2.51 2.53 -2.42
CA VAL A 166 -1.79 1.30 -2.78
C VAL A 166 -0.95 1.59 -4.00
N ALA A 167 0.36 1.42 -3.89
CA ALA A 167 1.27 1.63 -4.99
C ALA A 167 2.16 0.40 -5.20
N THR A 168 2.57 0.18 -6.44
CA THR A 168 3.38 -0.97 -6.82
C THR A 168 4.65 -0.51 -7.52
N ASN A 169 5.79 -1.01 -7.08
CA ASN A 169 7.08 -0.80 -7.70
C ASN A 169 7.67 -2.15 -8.12
N ARG A 170 8.32 -2.18 -9.28
CA ARG A 170 9.03 -3.36 -9.78
C ARG A 170 10.47 -3.02 -10.04
N PHE A 171 11.37 -3.89 -9.63
CA PHE A 171 12.80 -3.73 -9.84
C PHE A 171 13.48 -5.09 -9.89
N SER A 172 14.68 -5.13 -10.46
CA SER A 172 15.49 -6.34 -10.56
C SER A 172 16.87 -6.12 -9.96
N GLN A 173 17.40 -7.13 -9.30
CA GLN A 173 18.74 -7.12 -8.72
C GLN A 173 19.42 -8.46 -8.92
N THR A 174 20.75 -8.44 -9.09
CA THR A 174 21.56 -9.65 -9.20
C THR A 174 22.43 -9.79 -7.96
N PHE A 175 22.57 -11.00 -7.43
CA PHE A 175 23.26 -11.30 -6.18
C PHE A 175 24.38 -12.32 -6.41
N ASP A 176 25.48 -12.15 -5.69
CA ASP A 176 26.53 -13.14 -5.55
C ASP A 176 26.47 -13.77 -4.16
N ILE A 177 26.82 -15.06 -4.08
CA ILE A 177 27.01 -15.72 -2.81
C ILE A 177 28.30 -15.25 -2.16
N VAL A 178 28.23 -14.87 -0.88
CA VAL A 178 29.40 -14.61 -0.05
C VAL A 178 29.50 -15.74 0.95
N SER A 179 30.28 -16.76 0.61
CA SER A 179 30.63 -17.85 1.53
C SER A 179 32.06 -17.63 2.05
N ASP A 180 32.21 -17.29 3.32
CA ASP A 180 33.50 -17.36 4.01
C ASP A 180 33.67 -18.75 4.64
N ALA A 181 34.89 -19.28 4.67
CA ALA A 181 35.22 -20.58 5.27
C ALA A 181 34.87 -20.67 6.77
N MET A 182 34.60 -19.53 7.41
CA MET A 182 34.14 -19.43 8.81
C MET A 182 32.64 -19.12 8.96
N SER A 183 31.90 -18.87 7.87
CA SER A 183 30.48 -18.52 7.92
C SER A 183 29.61 -19.77 7.84
N ILE A 184 28.79 -19.97 8.87
CA ILE A 184 27.89 -21.13 9.01
C ILE A 184 26.64 -20.99 8.11
N ASN A 185 26.33 -19.78 7.67
CA ASN A 185 25.14 -19.45 6.89
C ASN A 185 25.54 -18.82 5.55
N GLU A 186 24.84 -19.22 4.48
CA GLU A 186 24.99 -18.63 3.16
C GLU A 186 24.28 -17.27 3.12
N VAL A 187 24.97 -16.25 2.60
CA VAL A 187 24.42 -14.90 2.42
C VAL A 187 24.58 -14.51 0.96
N TRP A 188 23.46 -14.16 0.32
CA TRP A 188 23.46 -13.63 -1.05
C TRP A 188 23.49 -12.11 -0.98
N VAL A 189 24.50 -11.47 -1.58
CA VAL A 189 24.71 -10.02 -1.53
C VAL A 189 24.60 -9.43 -2.93
N VAL A 190 23.92 -8.29 -3.05
CA VAL A 190 23.68 -7.64 -4.34
C VAL A 190 24.98 -7.20 -5.04
N LYS A 191 25.08 -7.46 -6.33
CA LYS A 191 26.07 -6.88 -7.25
C LYS A 191 25.65 -5.47 -7.61
N SER A 192 26.10 -4.48 -6.84
CA SER A 192 25.80 -3.07 -7.09
C SER A 192 27.05 -2.24 -7.35
N LYS A 193 26.93 -1.23 -8.21
CA LYS A 193 27.89 -0.13 -8.40
C LYS A 193 27.22 1.21 -8.08
N PRO A 194 27.97 2.31 -7.89
CA PRO A 194 27.37 3.63 -7.72
C PRO A 194 26.59 4.06 -8.96
N GLU A 195 25.35 4.48 -8.77
CA GLU A 195 24.44 4.89 -9.85
C GLU A 195 23.94 6.34 -9.69
N GLY A 196 23.78 7.00 -10.83
CA GLY A 196 23.20 8.34 -10.93
C GLY A 196 24.03 9.45 -10.27
N PRO A 197 23.49 10.68 -10.20
CA PRO A 197 24.22 11.85 -9.69
C PRO A 197 24.52 11.77 -8.19
N CYS A 198 23.77 10.96 -7.44
CA CYS A 198 23.97 10.74 -6.02
C CYS A 198 24.95 9.58 -5.71
N GLY A 199 25.37 8.82 -6.73
CA GLY A 199 26.21 7.64 -6.55
C GLY A 199 25.57 6.64 -5.57
N VAL A 200 24.30 6.29 -5.80
CA VAL A 200 23.57 5.33 -4.95
C VAL A 200 24.14 3.95 -5.16
N ILE A 201 24.51 3.27 -4.08
CA ILE A 201 24.90 1.86 -4.06
C ILE A 201 23.83 1.10 -3.28
N HIS A 202 23.33 0.00 -3.86
CA HIS A 202 22.47 -0.93 -3.15
C HIS A 202 23.32 -1.90 -2.34
N LEU A 203 22.92 -2.13 -1.09
CA LEU A 203 23.58 -3.03 -0.14
C LEU A 203 22.62 -4.15 0.30
N SER A 204 21.75 -4.57 -0.61
CA SER A 204 20.75 -5.61 -0.38
C SER A 204 21.36 -6.99 -0.19
N ARG A 205 20.72 -7.82 0.63
CA ARG A 205 21.12 -9.20 0.88
C ARG A 205 19.95 -10.11 1.26
N PHE A 206 20.06 -11.39 0.94
CA PHE A 206 19.23 -12.44 1.54
C PHE A 206 19.97 -13.09 2.70
N GLU A 207 19.26 -13.21 3.83
CA GLU A 207 19.75 -13.86 5.04
C GLU A 207 18.92 -15.11 5.32
N GLN A 208 19.60 -16.24 5.53
CA GLN A 208 18.96 -17.51 5.81
C GLN A 208 18.36 -17.53 7.22
N ASP A 209 17.11 -17.98 7.33
CA ASP A 209 16.42 -18.24 8.61
C ASP A 209 15.97 -19.71 8.66
N LYS A 210 16.67 -20.49 9.48
CA LYS A 210 16.39 -21.91 9.70
C LYS A 210 15.50 -22.06 10.93
N LEU A 211 14.31 -22.60 10.75
CA LEU A 211 13.41 -22.94 11.84
C LEU A 211 13.94 -24.18 12.58
N ASN A 212 14.26 -24.05 13.88
CA ASN A 212 14.65 -25.09 14.85
C ASN A 212 14.63 -26.55 14.31
N ASP A 213 15.77 -27.04 13.84
CA ASP A 213 16.00 -28.42 13.35
C ASP A 213 15.10 -28.89 12.19
N SER A 214 14.39 -27.99 11.51
CA SER A 214 13.67 -28.30 10.28
C SER A 214 14.59 -28.20 9.07
N ASN A 215 14.34 -29.03 8.05
CA ASN A 215 15.01 -28.94 6.75
C ASN A 215 14.47 -27.80 5.88
N PHE A 216 13.63 -26.93 6.44
CA PHE A 216 13.03 -25.83 5.70
C PHE A 216 13.89 -24.58 5.87
N THR A 217 14.42 -24.10 4.74
CA THR A 217 15.12 -22.83 4.66
C THR A 217 14.14 -21.73 4.27
N PHE A 218 14.05 -20.69 5.10
CA PHE A 218 13.39 -19.44 4.76
C PHE A 218 14.41 -18.33 4.58
N TRP A 219 13.99 -17.26 3.92
CA TRP A 219 14.88 -16.17 3.56
C TRP A 219 14.28 -14.84 3.99
N ASN A 220 15.04 -14.09 4.79
CA ASN A 220 14.79 -12.69 5.02
C ASN A 220 15.51 -11.88 3.95
N TYR A 221 14.94 -10.75 3.57
CA TYR A 221 15.58 -9.82 2.65
C TYR A 221 15.87 -8.51 3.37
N VAL A 222 17.14 -8.14 3.46
CA VAL A 222 17.56 -6.88 4.06
C VAL A 222 18.03 -5.95 2.95
N THR A 223 17.48 -4.74 2.89
CA THR A 223 17.85 -3.74 1.90
C THR A 223 18.29 -2.46 2.57
N LYS A 224 19.37 -1.90 2.04
CA LYS A 224 19.91 -0.60 2.42
C LYS A 224 20.48 0.07 1.17
N LYS A 225 20.43 1.40 1.14
CA LYS A 225 21.14 2.20 0.14
C LYS A 225 22.28 2.94 0.82
N ALA A 226 23.35 3.20 0.10
CA ALA A 226 24.41 4.09 0.52
C ALA A 226 24.56 5.21 -0.50
N VAL A 227 24.59 6.46 -0.05
CA VAL A 227 24.77 7.64 -0.89
C VAL A 227 26.25 8.02 -0.87
N THR A 228 26.96 7.82 -1.98
CA THR A 228 28.39 8.13 -2.07
C THR A 228 28.69 9.56 -2.51
N ASN A 229 27.70 10.28 -3.08
CA ASN A 229 27.81 11.69 -3.43
C ASN A 229 26.69 12.54 -2.77
N PRO A 230 26.77 12.81 -1.46
CA PRO A 230 25.72 13.53 -0.73
C PRO A 230 25.58 15.01 -1.13
N LYS A 231 26.60 15.58 -1.81
CA LYS A 231 26.59 16.96 -2.32
C LYS A 231 25.89 17.10 -3.68
N GLY A 232 25.54 15.98 -4.32
CA GLY A 232 24.83 15.98 -5.58
C GLY A 232 23.36 16.39 -5.43
N LYS A 233 22.67 16.46 -6.56
CA LYS A 233 21.22 16.57 -6.61
C LYS A 233 20.66 15.54 -7.58
N THR A 234 19.47 15.02 -7.27
CA THR A 234 18.71 14.18 -8.19
C THR A 234 18.24 15.01 -9.40
N LEU A 235 17.75 14.32 -10.45
CA LEU A 235 17.15 14.98 -11.62
C LEU A 235 15.98 15.91 -11.26
N LEU A 236 15.27 15.62 -10.16
CA LEU A 236 14.14 16.40 -9.66
C LEU A 236 14.56 17.53 -8.71
N GLY A 237 15.86 17.78 -8.55
CA GLY A 237 16.40 18.85 -7.71
C GLY A 237 16.46 18.55 -6.22
N LEU A 238 16.07 17.34 -5.79
CA LEU A 238 16.23 16.89 -4.40
C LEU A 238 17.71 16.72 -4.06
N GLU A 239 18.14 17.21 -2.90
CA GLU A 239 19.51 17.06 -2.39
C GLU A 239 19.81 15.59 -2.10
N CYS A 240 20.94 15.06 -2.56
CA CYS A 240 21.26 13.64 -2.39
C CYS A 240 21.39 13.22 -0.91
N LYS A 241 21.74 14.14 -0.01
CA LYS A 241 21.79 13.91 1.44
C LYS A 241 20.43 13.65 2.09
N GLU A 242 19.33 13.96 1.39
CA GLU A 242 17.95 13.77 1.86
C GLU A 242 17.38 12.44 1.35
N LEU A 243 18.15 11.69 0.56
CA LEU A 243 17.78 10.34 0.18
C LEU A 243 17.87 9.42 1.39
N ASP A 244 16.86 8.57 1.51
CA ASP A 244 16.79 7.54 2.53
C ASP A 244 17.90 6.49 2.34
N ASP A 245 18.73 6.37 3.37
CA ASP A 245 19.80 5.38 3.52
C ASP A 245 19.57 4.43 4.71
N ASP A 246 18.36 4.39 5.25
CA ASP A 246 17.98 3.47 6.31
C ASP A 246 18.01 2.01 5.84
N GLU A 247 18.22 1.12 6.80
CA GLU A 247 18.11 -0.32 6.59
C GLU A 247 16.67 -0.80 6.86
N TYR A 248 16.14 -1.57 5.92
CA TYR A 248 14.83 -2.20 6.00
C TYR A 248 14.97 -3.72 5.92
N THR A 249 14.31 -4.40 6.85
CA THR A 249 14.22 -5.86 6.86
C THR A 249 12.83 -6.27 6.39
N TYR A 250 12.80 -7.19 5.44
CA TYR A 250 11.61 -7.89 4.99
C TYR A 250 11.69 -9.33 5.49
N ASP A 251 10.79 -9.66 6.41
CA ASP A 251 10.72 -10.96 7.08
C ASP A 251 9.70 -11.85 6.34
N TRP A 252 9.97 -13.15 6.24
CA TRP A 252 9.03 -14.10 5.64
C TRP A 252 7.78 -14.32 6.51
N ARG A 253 7.85 -14.00 7.80
CA ARG A 253 6.74 -14.10 8.75
C ARG A 253 5.81 -12.91 8.56
N SER A 254 4.56 -13.21 8.24
CA SER A 254 3.52 -12.19 8.08
C SER A 254 3.34 -11.38 9.37
N GLN A 255 3.26 -10.06 9.22
CA GLN A 255 2.80 -9.15 10.26
C GLN A 255 1.47 -8.50 9.85
N THR A 256 0.53 -8.43 10.79
CA THR A 256 -0.75 -7.76 10.56
C THR A 256 -0.60 -6.28 10.89
N HIS A 257 -0.82 -5.42 9.90
CA HIS A 257 -0.87 -3.97 10.09
C HIS A 257 -2.31 -3.46 10.08
N THR A 258 -2.68 -2.69 11.11
CA THR A 258 -3.97 -2.02 11.15
C THR A 258 -3.83 -0.58 10.69
N LEU A 259 -4.37 -0.27 9.51
CA LEU A 259 -4.33 1.07 8.93
C LEU A 259 -5.65 1.85 9.12
N GLY A 260 -6.78 1.18 9.37
CA GLY A 260 -8.08 1.84 9.51
C GLY A 260 -8.48 2.66 8.28
N CYS A 261 -8.42 2.05 7.09
CA CYS A 261 -8.79 2.69 5.83
C CYS A 261 -10.23 2.36 5.46
N GLU A 262 -11.00 3.38 5.14
CA GLU A 262 -12.35 3.28 4.59
C GLU A 262 -12.33 3.25 3.06
N TYR A 263 -11.30 3.86 2.45
CA TYR A 263 -11.13 3.94 1.00
C TYR A 263 -9.77 3.38 0.58
N ILE A 264 -9.73 2.80 -0.62
CA ILE A 264 -8.51 2.32 -1.27
C ILE A 264 -8.41 3.01 -2.63
N GLU A 265 -7.26 3.62 -2.90
CA GLU A 265 -6.92 4.17 -4.21
C GLU A 265 -5.63 3.53 -4.72
N PHE A 266 -5.64 3.07 -5.97
CA PHE A 266 -4.45 2.56 -6.63
C PHE A 266 -3.72 3.70 -7.35
N SER A 267 -2.42 3.82 -7.10
CA SER A 267 -1.57 4.84 -7.73
C SER A 267 -0.33 4.23 -8.33
N TYR A 268 0.16 4.83 -9.41
CA TYR A 268 1.54 4.62 -9.85
C TYR A 268 2.49 5.31 -8.87
N LEU A 269 3.66 4.69 -8.64
CA LEU A 269 4.79 5.34 -7.99
C LEU A 269 5.50 6.30 -8.94
#